data_AF-A0A6A4W0B1-F1
#
_entry.id   AF-A0A6A4W0B1-F1
#
_cell.length_a   1.000
_cell.length_b   1.000
_cell.length_c   1.000
_cell.angle_alpha   90.00
_cell.angle_beta   90.00
_cell.angle_gamma   90.00
#
_symmetry.space_group_name_H-M   'P 1'
#
loop_
_entity.id
_entity.type
_entity.pdbx_description
1 polymer ?
#
loop_
_entity_poly.entity_id
_entity_poly.type
_entity_poly.pdbx_seq_one_letter_code
_entity_poly.pdbx_strand_id
1 'polypeptide(L)'
;MQELAAMAAKFSVGSIKDIKPEEFIGFGMKDSHVYREMFMEATKTMDANSRTWVIILATTVKNRERILVELNTKFLTAPWRNTVQNFFMTKTVTKNSDNVGPEKLMPVVSIPAYIPPITALVWKQMKVPTERTYENFVRNQWVAQLYVLDDVLADQRRFEEDLWENQITKGGRTYERGFQEKYWLTKSKDRYPLLMWNMTRYLPNKEDPYTKVDIEAWLKLTGEDQAGED
;
A
#
# COMPACT_ATOMS: atom_id res chain seq x y z
N MET A 1 44.45 24.92 1.75
CA MET A 1 44.50 24.80 0.28
C MET A 1 45.01 23.44 -0.18
N GLN A 2 46.20 22.98 0.24
CA GLN A 2 46.72 21.64 -0.12
C GLN A 2 45.84 20.47 0.34
N GLU A 3 45.26 20.55 1.54
CA GLU A 3 44.39 19.50 2.09
C GLU A 3 43.08 19.34 1.31
N LEU A 4 42.47 20.46 0.91
CA LEU A 4 41.27 20.47 0.06
C LEU A 4 41.55 19.86 -1.32
N ALA A 5 42.72 20.17 -1.91
CA ALA A 5 43.13 19.60 -3.19
C ALA A 5 43.38 18.09 -3.09
N ALA A 6 44.03 17.62 -2.02
CA ALA A 6 44.25 16.20 -1.77
C ALA A 6 42.95 15.43 -1.49
N MET A 7 41.97 16.07 -0.86
CA MET A 7 40.64 15.51 -0.66
C MET A 7 39.86 15.44 -1.97
N ALA A 8 39.81 16.52 -2.73
CA ALA A 8 39.10 16.57 -4.01
C ALA A 8 39.66 15.57 -5.05
N ALA A 9 40.99 15.36 -5.04
CA ALA A 9 41.66 14.38 -5.91
C ALA A 9 41.23 12.92 -5.67
N LYS A 10 40.57 12.62 -4.54
CA LYS A 10 40.04 11.27 -4.25
C LYS A 10 38.69 10.99 -4.91
N PHE A 11 38.07 11.99 -5.55
CA PHE A 11 36.74 11.88 -6.15
C PHE A 11 36.81 12.11 -7.67
N SER A 12 36.07 11.31 -8.43
CA SER A 12 36.02 11.40 -9.88
C SER A 12 34.93 12.36 -10.34
N VAL A 13 35.31 13.46 -10.98
CA VAL A 13 34.37 14.36 -11.66
C VAL A 13 33.70 13.67 -12.85
N GLY A 14 34.35 12.67 -13.47
CA GLY A 14 33.75 11.87 -14.55
C GLY A 14 32.48 11.16 -14.06
N SER A 15 32.55 10.54 -12.88
CA SER A 15 31.39 9.85 -12.29
C SER A 15 30.24 10.80 -11.94
N ILE A 16 30.51 12.08 -11.68
CA ILE A 16 29.48 13.10 -11.47
C ILE A 16 28.85 13.54 -12.80
N LYS A 17 29.61 13.56 -13.89
CA LYS A 17 29.12 13.88 -15.24
C LYS A 17 28.31 12.76 -15.87
N ASP A 18 28.51 11.53 -15.40
CA ASP A 18 27.73 10.35 -15.82
C ASP A 18 26.37 10.25 -15.11
N ILE A 19 26.09 11.12 -14.12
CA ILE A 19 24.79 11.21 -13.46
C ILE A 19 23.76 11.67 -14.48
N LYS A 20 22.82 10.80 -14.80
CA LYS A 20 21.60 11.15 -15.55
C LYS A 20 20.47 11.42 -14.57
N PRO A 21 20.01 12.67 -14.38
CA PRO A 21 19.00 13.00 -13.36
C PRO A 21 17.75 12.13 -13.41
N GLU A 22 17.34 11.69 -14.61
CA GLU A 22 16.25 10.76 -14.85
C GLU A 22 16.42 9.38 -14.20
N GLU A 23 17.66 8.89 -14.06
CA GLU A 23 17.97 7.62 -13.40
C GLU A 23 17.78 7.69 -11.87
N PHE A 24 17.66 8.91 -11.32
CA PHE A 24 17.44 9.17 -9.90
C PHE A 24 15.99 9.59 -9.59
N ILE A 25 15.12 9.70 -10.59
CA ILE A 25 13.69 9.91 -10.38
C ILE A 25 13.12 8.69 -9.65
N GLY A 26 12.55 8.90 -8.46
CA GLY A 26 12.05 7.83 -7.61
C GLY A 26 13.10 7.13 -6.71
N PHE A 27 14.35 7.57 -6.71
CA PHE A 27 15.34 7.20 -5.70
C PHE A 27 15.01 7.91 -4.39
N GLY A 28 14.70 7.15 -3.34
CA GLY A 28 14.37 7.70 -2.00
C GLY A 28 12.99 8.36 -1.87
N MET A 29 12.21 8.48 -2.95
CA MET A 29 10.86 9.04 -2.89
C MET A 29 9.87 7.96 -2.40
N LYS A 30 9.38 8.12 -1.18
CA LYS A 30 8.24 7.36 -0.65
C LYS A 30 6.93 8.05 -1.05
N ASP A 31 6.65 8.10 -2.34
CA ASP A 31 5.46 8.73 -2.92
C ASP A 31 4.43 7.66 -3.33
N SER A 32 3.23 7.74 -2.77
CA SER A 32 2.11 6.84 -3.07
C SER A 32 1.72 6.84 -4.54
N HIS A 33 1.87 7.96 -5.26
CA HIS A 33 1.61 8.05 -6.70
C HIS A 33 2.59 7.21 -7.51
N VAL A 34 3.89 7.29 -7.20
CA VAL A 34 4.93 6.48 -7.88
C VAL A 34 4.69 5.00 -7.65
N TYR A 35 4.33 4.60 -6.42
CA TYR A 35 4.04 3.20 -6.14
C TYR A 35 2.76 2.69 -6.80
N ARG A 36 1.73 3.53 -6.92
CA ARG A 36 0.52 3.21 -7.69
C ARG A 36 0.86 2.99 -9.16
N GLU A 37 1.65 3.88 -9.77
CA GLU A 37 2.08 3.72 -11.17
C GLU A 37 2.90 2.45 -11.36
N MET A 38 3.83 2.14 -10.44
CA MET A 38 4.55 0.87 -10.45
C MET A 38 3.60 -0.34 -10.43
N PHE A 39 2.56 -0.30 -9.59
CA PHE A 39 1.58 -1.37 -9.53
C PHE A 39 0.74 -1.48 -10.81
N MET A 40 0.27 -0.37 -11.34
CA MET A 40 -0.53 -0.34 -12.57
C MET A 40 0.27 -0.84 -13.77
N GLU A 41 1.53 -0.43 -13.88
CA GLU A 41 2.44 -0.89 -14.93
C GLU A 41 2.75 -2.40 -14.77
N ALA A 42 3.05 -2.86 -13.56
CA ALA A 42 3.36 -4.27 -13.30
C ALA A 42 2.17 -5.22 -13.51
N THR A 43 0.94 -4.70 -13.49
CA THR A 43 -0.30 -5.48 -13.65
C THR A 43 -1.03 -5.18 -14.96
N LYS A 44 -0.45 -4.39 -15.87
CA LYS A 44 -1.13 -3.89 -17.08
C LYS A 44 -1.66 -4.97 -18.02
N THR A 45 -0.97 -6.13 -18.07
CA THR A 45 -1.35 -7.28 -18.92
C THR A 45 -2.25 -8.28 -18.20
N MET A 46 -2.51 -8.09 -16.90
CA MET A 46 -3.40 -8.94 -16.14
C MET A 46 -4.85 -8.55 -16.38
N ASP A 47 -5.73 -9.54 -16.43
CA ASP A 47 -7.17 -9.32 -16.39
C ASP A 47 -7.61 -8.73 -15.04
N ALA A 48 -8.80 -8.13 -15.00
CA ALA A 48 -9.31 -7.44 -13.82
C ALA A 48 -9.43 -8.37 -12.60
N ASN A 49 -9.83 -9.63 -12.81
CA ASN A 49 -10.01 -10.58 -11.71
C ASN A 49 -8.66 -10.97 -11.09
N SER A 50 -7.67 -11.33 -11.93
CA SER A 50 -6.32 -11.63 -11.45
C SER A 50 -5.69 -10.44 -10.72
N ARG A 51 -5.87 -9.21 -11.23
CA ARG A 51 -5.36 -7.99 -10.59
C ARG A 51 -6.00 -7.77 -9.21
N THR A 52 -7.31 -8.00 -9.08
CA THR A 52 -8.02 -7.90 -7.80
C THR A 52 -7.53 -8.94 -6.80
N TRP A 53 -7.25 -10.18 -7.23
CA TRP A 53 -6.72 -11.23 -6.35
C TRP A 53 -5.34 -10.93 -5.79
N VAL A 54 -4.49 -10.19 -6.51
CA VAL A 54 -3.23 -9.66 -5.96
C VAL A 54 -3.51 -8.75 -4.76
N ILE A 55 -4.47 -7.83 -4.89
CA ILE A 55 -4.84 -6.88 -3.82
C ILE A 55 -5.45 -7.64 -2.65
N ILE A 56 -6.31 -8.63 -2.91
CA ILE A 56 -6.93 -9.48 -1.87
C ILE A 56 -5.85 -10.16 -1.04
N LEU A 57 -4.94 -10.91 -1.68
CA LEU A 57 -3.91 -11.69 -0.99
C LEU A 57 -2.89 -10.80 -0.27
N ALA A 58 -2.50 -9.67 -0.88
CA ALA A 58 -1.59 -8.72 -0.24
C ALA A 58 -2.23 -8.05 0.99
N THR A 59 -3.54 -7.76 0.95
CA THR A 59 -4.28 -7.15 2.06
C THR A 59 -4.45 -8.13 3.23
N THR A 60 -4.73 -9.39 2.94
CA THR A 60 -5.07 -10.41 3.95
C THR A 60 -3.84 -11.06 4.57
N VAL A 61 -2.85 -11.43 3.76
CA VAL A 61 -1.70 -12.23 4.20
C VAL A 61 -0.48 -11.36 4.52
N LYS A 62 -0.29 -10.25 3.78
CA LYS A 62 0.81 -9.28 3.95
C LYS A 62 2.23 -9.90 3.96
N ASN A 63 2.41 -11.10 3.43
CA ASN A 63 3.68 -11.82 3.38
C ASN A 63 3.76 -12.66 2.10
N ARG A 64 4.79 -12.43 1.28
CA ARG A 64 4.96 -13.04 -0.04
C ARG A 64 5.05 -14.56 0.05
N GLU A 65 5.88 -15.07 0.96
CA GLU A 65 6.14 -16.51 1.07
C GLU A 65 4.87 -17.26 1.47
N ARG A 66 4.12 -16.74 2.45
CA ARG A 66 2.81 -17.29 2.85
C ARG A 66 1.82 -17.23 1.70
N ILE A 67 1.74 -16.13 0.95
CA ILE A 67 0.86 -16.05 -0.23
C ILE A 67 1.21 -17.14 -1.24
N LEU A 68 2.49 -17.34 -1.56
CA LEU A 68 2.93 -18.38 -2.48
C LEU A 68 2.60 -19.78 -1.97
N VAL A 69 2.69 -20.04 -0.67
CA VAL A 69 2.25 -21.32 -0.09
C VAL A 69 0.74 -21.50 -0.27
N GLU A 70 -0.07 -20.50 0.09
CA GLU A 70 -1.53 -20.56 -0.01
C GLU A 70 -2.03 -20.74 -1.46
N LEU A 71 -1.37 -20.10 -2.42
CA LEU A 71 -1.65 -20.30 -3.85
C LEU A 71 -1.39 -21.75 -4.30
N ASN A 72 -0.46 -22.45 -3.66
CA ASN A 72 -0.11 -23.83 -3.96
C ASN A 72 -0.85 -24.86 -3.09
N THR A 73 -1.71 -24.43 -2.16
CA THR A 73 -2.46 -25.34 -1.28
C THR A 73 -3.97 -25.15 -1.35
N LYS A 74 -4.47 -23.91 -1.33
CA LYS A 74 -5.92 -23.61 -1.26
C LYS A 74 -6.55 -23.26 -2.61
N PHE A 75 -5.80 -22.66 -3.52
CA PHE A 75 -6.34 -22.09 -4.75
C PHE A 75 -5.95 -22.86 -6.02
N LEU A 76 -5.66 -24.16 -5.89
CA LEU A 76 -5.06 -24.99 -6.95
C LEU A 76 -5.80 -24.94 -8.28
N THR A 77 -7.12 -24.90 -8.25
CA THR A 77 -8.02 -24.93 -9.42
C THR A 77 -8.49 -23.56 -9.85
N ALA A 78 -8.10 -22.48 -9.17
CA ALA A 78 -8.58 -21.15 -9.49
C ALA A 78 -7.96 -20.65 -10.81
N PRO A 79 -8.76 -20.16 -11.77
CA PRO A 79 -8.28 -19.82 -13.11
C PRO A 79 -7.27 -18.67 -13.12
N TRP A 80 -7.35 -17.76 -12.14
CA TRP A 80 -6.43 -16.63 -11.95
C TRP A 80 -5.13 -17.00 -11.23
N ARG A 81 -5.04 -18.20 -10.63
CA ARG A 81 -3.94 -18.59 -9.72
C ARG A 81 -2.57 -18.43 -10.36
N ASN A 82 -2.36 -18.96 -11.57
CA ASN A 82 -1.05 -18.97 -12.21
C ASN A 82 -0.55 -17.55 -12.51
N THR A 83 -1.44 -16.68 -12.98
CA THR A 83 -1.15 -15.26 -13.23
C THR A 83 -0.74 -14.55 -11.94
N VAL A 84 -1.51 -14.74 -10.88
CA VAL A 84 -1.25 -14.13 -9.56
C VAL A 84 0.02 -14.68 -8.93
N GLN A 85 0.26 -15.99 -9.03
CA GLN A 85 1.50 -16.62 -8.56
C GLN A 85 2.71 -16.05 -9.28
N ASN A 86 2.66 -15.95 -10.61
CA ASN A 86 3.75 -15.38 -11.39
C ASN A 86 4.05 -13.92 -10.99
N PHE A 87 3.02 -13.12 -10.74
CA PHE A 87 3.18 -11.76 -10.23
C PHE A 87 3.93 -11.75 -8.89
N PHE A 88 3.51 -12.53 -7.90
CA PHE A 88 4.19 -12.55 -6.59
C PHE A 88 5.62 -13.11 -6.67
N MET A 89 5.89 -14.08 -7.56
CA MET A 89 7.23 -14.61 -7.74
C MET A 89 8.18 -13.58 -8.35
N THR A 90 7.73 -12.81 -9.35
CA THR A 90 8.61 -12.03 -10.24
C THR A 90 8.58 -10.52 -10.01
N LYS A 91 7.52 -9.98 -9.38
CA LYS A 91 7.32 -8.53 -9.21
C LYS A 91 7.33 -8.08 -7.75
N THR A 92 7.44 -9.01 -6.81
CA THR A 92 7.29 -8.67 -5.38
C THR A 92 8.36 -9.25 -4.48
N VAL A 93 8.53 -8.59 -3.33
CA VAL A 93 9.25 -9.04 -2.13
C VAL A 93 8.36 -8.84 -0.91
N THR A 94 8.64 -9.44 0.25
CA THR A 94 7.80 -9.22 1.44
C THR A 94 7.90 -7.77 1.94
N LYS A 95 9.11 -7.27 2.17
CA LYS A 95 9.40 -5.89 2.62
C LYS A 95 10.49 -5.26 1.75
N ASN A 96 10.57 -3.92 1.74
CA ASN A 96 11.58 -3.16 0.97
C ASN A 96 13.02 -3.64 1.22
N SER A 97 13.35 -4.03 2.45
CA SER A 97 14.69 -4.50 2.80
C SER A 97 15.09 -5.82 2.15
N ASP A 98 14.11 -6.58 1.64
CA ASP A 98 14.34 -7.87 0.97
C ASP A 98 14.62 -7.68 -0.52
N ASN A 99 14.52 -6.46 -1.04
CA ASN A 99 14.84 -6.18 -2.42
C ASN A 99 16.37 -6.17 -2.60
N VAL A 100 16.92 -7.32 -3.00
CA VAL A 100 18.35 -7.52 -3.25
C VAL A 100 18.56 -7.61 -4.77
N GLY A 101 18.95 -6.50 -5.39
CA GLY A 101 19.23 -6.46 -6.83
C GLY A 101 18.97 -5.09 -7.46
N PRO A 102 19.33 -4.92 -8.75
CA PRO A 102 19.07 -3.68 -9.49
C PRO A 102 17.58 -3.51 -9.84
N GLU A 103 16.81 -4.60 -9.88
CA GLU A 103 15.38 -4.54 -10.18
C GLU A 103 14.58 -4.03 -8.98
N LYS A 104 13.71 -3.04 -9.23
CA LYS A 104 12.85 -2.47 -8.19
C LYS A 104 11.61 -3.34 -8.00
N LEU A 105 11.68 -4.32 -7.10
CA LEU A 105 10.56 -5.16 -6.71
C LEU A 105 9.63 -4.45 -5.72
N MET A 106 8.33 -4.78 -5.77
CA MET A 106 7.34 -4.17 -4.89
C MET A 106 7.20 -4.94 -3.57
N PRO A 107 7.23 -4.26 -2.41
CA PRO A 107 6.89 -4.89 -1.14
C PRO A 107 5.41 -5.27 -1.08
N VAL A 108 5.12 -6.53 -0.78
CA VAL A 108 3.74 -7.03 -0.57
C VAL A 108 3.04 -6.23 0.54
N VAL A 109 3.75 -5.89 1.62
CA VAL A 109 3.21 -5.09 2.72
C VAL A 109 2.74 -3.69 2.31
N SER A 110 3.26 -3.17 1.19
CA SER A 110 2.94 -1.84 0.69
C SER A 110 1.82 -1.82 -0.34
N ILE A 111 1.52 -2.95 -1.00
CA ILE A 111 0.43 -3.06 -2.00
C ILE A 111 -0.92 -2.50 -1.50
N PRO A 112 -1.35 -2.75 -0.24
CA PRO A 112 -2.58 -2.17 0.30
C PRO A 112 -2.65 -0.63 0.19
N ALA A 113 -1.50 0.06 0.33
CA ALA A 113 -1.38 1.51 0.23
C ALA A 113 -1.32 2.02 -1.22
N TYR A 114 -1.12 1.14 -2.22
CA TYR A 114 -1.04 1.53 -3.62
C TYR A 114 -2.42 1.76 -4.23
N ILE A 115 -3.42 1.01 -3.75
CA ILE A 115 -4.83 1.15 -4.17
C ILE A 115 -5.76 1.14 -2.93
N PRO A 116 -5.72 2.19 -2.08
CA PRO A 116 -6.53 2.26 -0.87
C PRO A 116 -8.04 2.01 -1.05
N PRO A 117 -8.72 2.50 -2.13
CA PRO A 117 -10.15 2.26 -2.32
C PRO A 117 -10.53 0.78 -2.38
N ILE A 118 -9.77 -0.01 -3.16
CA ILE A 118 -10.03 -1.44 -3.32
C ILE A 118 -9.62 -2.19 -2.06
N THR A 119 -8.47 -1.83 -1.48
CA THR A 119 -8.01 -2.39 -0.21
C THR A 119 -9.04 -2.24 0.90
N ALA A 120 -9.69 -1.07 1.02
CA ALA A 120 -10.72 -0.83 2.02
C ALA A 120 -11.91 -1.79 1.85
N LEU A 121 -12.42 -1.93 0.62
CA LEU A 121 -13.54 -2.83 0.32
C LEU A 121 -13.19 -4.30 0.57
N VAL A 122 -11.99 -4.72 0.18
CA VAL A 122 -11.45 -6.05 0.49
C VAL A 122 -11.36 -6.28 2.00
N TRP A 123 -10.80 -5.33 2.75
CA TRP A 123 -10.67 -5.42 4.20
C TRP A 123 -12.04 -5.61 4.85
N LYS A 124 -13.03 -4.80 4.44
CA LYS A 124 -14.40 -4.88 4.93
C LYS A 124 -15.01 -6.26 4.65
N GLN A 125 -14.84 -6.81 3.44
CA GLN A 125 -15.37 -8.13 3.09
C GLN A 125 -14.75 -9.24 3.93
N MET A 126 -13.44 -9.19 4.13
CA MET A 126 -12.68 -10.23 4.83
C MET A 126 -12.88 -10.21 6.34
N LYS A 127 -13.37 -9.11 6.90
CA LYS A 127 -13.65 -8.97 8.33
C LYS A 127 -15.01 -9.55 8.70
N VAL A 128 -15.05 -10.30 9.80
CA VAL A 128 -16.31 -10.71 10.42
C VAL A 128 -17.11 -9.48 10.83
N PRO A 129 -18.45 -9.46 10.71
CA PRO A 129 -19.25 -8.25 10.94
C PRO A 129 -19.00 -7.57 12.29
N THR A 130 -18.77 -8.33 13.36
CA THR A 130 -18.45 -7.81 14.70
C THR A 130 -17.11 -7.10 14.79
N GLU A 131 -16.17 -7.36 13.85
CA GLU A 131 -14.88 -6.68 13.77
C GLU A 131 -14.90 -5.46 12.84
N ARG A 132 -16.00 -5.21 12.11
CA ARG A 132 -16.16 -4.06 11.20
C ARG A 132 -16.50 -2.79 11.97
N THR A 133 -15.67 -2.47 12.96
CA THR A 133 -15.77 -1.27 13.80
C THR A 133 -14.88 -0.16 13.26
N TYR A 134 -15.20 1.09 13.55
CA TYR A 134 -14.34 2.24 13.23
C TYR A 134 -12.92 2.07 13.78
N GLU A 135 -12.78 1.61 15.02
CA GLU A 135 -11.49 1.48 15.70
C GLU A 135 -10.57 0.47 15.00
N ASN A 136 -11.12 -0.67 14.56
CA ASN A 136 -10.37 -1.63 13.74
C ASN A 136 -10.08 -1.12 12.33
N PHE A 137 -10.97 -0.29 11.77
CA PHE A 137 -10.79 0.30 10.45
C PHE A 137 -9.61 1.29 10.46
N VAL A 138 -9.58 2.26 11.38
CA VAL A 138 -8.51 3.28 11.47
C VAL A 138 -7.14 2.69 11.84
N ARG A 139 -7.10 1.47 12.41
CA ARG A 139 -5.87 0.68 12.65
C ARG A 139 -5.28 0.06 11.38
N ASN A 140 -5.46 0.72 10.23
CA ASN A 140 -4.84 0.36 8.97
C ASN A 140 -4.04 1.54 8.41
N GLN A 141 -2.82 1.27 7.94
CA GLN A 141 -1.90 2.31 7.49
C GLN A 141 -2.38 3.07 6.23
N TRP A 142 -3.18 2.41 5.40
CA TRP A 142 -3.74 2.99 4.17
C TRP A 142 -4.91 3.95 4.43
N VAL A 143 -5.46 4.01 5.65
CA VAL A 143 -6.58 4.91 5.98
C VAL A 143 -6.18 6.37 5.87
N ALA A 144 -4.92 6.71 6.18
CA ALA A 144 -4.41 8.07 6.02
C ALA A 144 -4.58 8.62 4.60
N GLN A 145 -4.63 7.73 3.61
CA GLN A 145 -4.72 8.10 2.20
C GLN A 145 -6.17 8.29 1.71
N LEU A 146 -7.15 8.04 2.56
CA LEU A 146 -8.56 8.20 2.22
C LEU A 146 -9.00 9.66 2.35
N TYR A 147 -10.07 10.01 1.65
CA TYR A 147 -10.71 11.31 1.73
C TYR A 147 -11.54 11.45 3.02
N VAL A 148 -10.85 11.56 4.15
CA VAL A 148 -11.42 11.59 5.51
C VAL A 148 -11.17 12.94 6.18
N LEU A 149 -11.96 13.25 7.21
CA LEU A 149 -11.84 14.48 7.99
C LEU A 149 -10.61 14.45 8.93
N ASP A 150 -10.18 15.62 9.40
CA ASP A 150 -8.95 15.79 10.20
C ASP A 150 -8.97 15.02 11.53
N ASP A 151 -10.15 14.80 12.13
CA ASP A 151 -10.30 14.00 13.36
C ASP A 151 -10.02 12.51 13.10
N VAL A 152 -10.50 11.98 11.97
CA VAL A 152 -10.19 10.62 11.51
C VAL A 152 -8.69 10.49 11.19
N LEU A 153 -8.09 11.50 10.55
CA LEU A 153 -6.63 11.52 10.33
C LEU A 153 -5.86 11.54 11.65
N ALA A 154 -6.32 12.28 12.67
CA ALA A 154 -5.69 12.34 13.98
C ALA A 154 -5.74 10.99 14.70
N ASP A 155 -6.88 10.29 14.65
CA ASP A 155 -7.03 8.93 15.20
C ASP A 155 -6.07 7.94 14.51
N GLN A 156 -6.00 8.02 13.18
CA GLN A 156 -5.12 7.20 12.37
C GLN A 156 -3.63 7.48 12.68
N ARG A 157 -3.26 8.76 12.79
CA ARG A 157 -1.90 9.19 13.17
C ARG A 157 -1.49 8.61 14.51
N ARG A 158 -2.36 8.76 15.53
CA ARG A 158 -2.10 8.25 16.89
C ARG A 158 -1.86 6.74 16.89
N PHE A 159 -2.64 5.99 16.12
CA PHE A 159 -2.41 4.56 15.94
C PHE A 159 -1.04 4.27 15.34
N GLU A 160 -0.63 4.99 14.28
CA GLU A 160 0.67 4.73 13.66
C GLU A 160 1.85 5.17 14.51
N GLU A 161 1.73 6.27 15.25
CA GLU A 161 2.73 6.67 16.24
C GLU A 161 2.95 5.53 17.24
N ASP A 162 1.88 5.03 17.88
CA ASP A 162 1.98 3.90 18.81
C ASP A 162 2.55 2.63 18.15
N LEU A 163 2.09 2.30 16.94
CA LEU A 163 2.56 1.14 16.20
C LEU A 163 4.08 1.19 15.96
N TRP A 164 4.59 2.32 15.46
CA TRP A 164 6.00 2.45 15.05
C TRP A 164 6.94 2.76 16.22
N GLU A 165 6.46 3.45 17.24
CA GLU A 165 7.26 3.76 18.43
C GLU A 165 7.30 2.59 19.40
N ASN A 166 6.16 1.92 19.64
CA ASN A 166 6.01 0.96 20.74
C ASN A 166 5.92 -0.50 20.28
N GLN A 167 5.23 -0.80 19.18
CA GLN A 167 4.93 -2.19 18.79
C GLN A 167 5.97 -2.79 17.83
N ILE A 168 6.43 -2.03 16.83
CA ILE A 168 7.40 -2.50 15.83
C ILE A 168 8.83 -2.25 16.34
N THR A 169 9.37 -3.27 16.99
CA THR A 169 10.70 -3.20 17.64
C THR A 169 11.85 -3.68 16.76
N LYS A 170 11.59 -4.32 15.62
CA LYS A 170 12.59 -4.89 14.71
C LYS A 170 12.19 -4.70 13.25
N GLY A 171 13.19 -4.59 12.37
CA GLY A 171 12.98 -4.48 10.93
C GLY A 171 14.17 -4.99 10.11
N GLY A 172 14.23 -4.61 8.82
CA GLY A 172 15.34 -4.96 7.93
C GLY A 172 16.67 -4.29 8.32
N ARG A 173 17.73 -4.56 7.55
CA ARG A 173 19.09 -4.07 7.83
C ARG A 173 19.19 -2.54 7.97
N THR A 174 18.31 -1.80 7.31
CA THR A 174 18.24 -0.33 7.30
C THR A 174 17.05 0.21 8.10
N TYR A 175 16.46 -0.60 8.99
CA TYR A 175 15.31 -0.17 9.78
C TYR A 175 15.72 0.86 10.83
N GLU A 176 15.16 2.05 10.71
CA GLU A 176 15.17 3.07 11.75
C GLU A 176 13.87 2.99 12.52
N ARG A 177 13.97 2.73 13.83
CA ARG A 177 12.81 2.69 14.72
C ARG A 177 12.18 4.08 14.83
N GLY A 178 10.87 4.11 14.94
CA GLY A 178 10.11 5.31 15.24
C GLY A 178 9.19 5.74 14.12
N PHE A 179 8.24 6.59 14.48
CA PHE A 179 7.27 7.15 13.56
C PHE A 179 7.95 8.05 12.51
N GLN A 180 7.63 7.80 11.24
CA GLN A 180 8.25 8.49 10.12
C GLN A 180 7.35 9.64 9.65
N GLU A 181 7.38 10.77 10.37
CA GLU A 181 6.44 11.89 10.18
C GLU A 181 6.39 12.39 8.72
N LYS A 182 7.55 12.58 8.07
CA LYS A 182 7.60 13.01 6.67
C LYS A 182 6.84 12.06 5.73
N TYR A 183 6.98 10.76 5.95
CA TYR A 183 6.26 9.76 5.16
C TYR A 183 4.75 9.82 5.44
N TRP A 184 4.38 9.99 6.71
CA TRP A 184 2.97 10.10 7.09
C TRP A 184 2.31 11.35 6.50
N LEU A 185 3.00 12.49 6.51
CA LEU A 185 2.52 13.74 5.91
C LEU A 185 2.40 13.66 4.38
N THR A 186 3.25 12.87 3.72
CA THR A 186 3.12 12.67 2.26
C THR A 186 1.88 11.84 1.95
N LYS A 187 1.69 10.69 2.61
CA LYS A 187 0.54 9.82 2.33
C LYS A 187 -0.78 10.45 2.75
N SER A 188 -0.80 11.27 3.81
CA SER A 188 -2.05 11.87 4.32
C SER A 188 -2.60 12.99 3.43
N LYS A 189 -1.85 13.39 2.40
CA LYS A 189 -2.32 14.30 1.35
C LYS A 189 -3.13 13.60 0.27
N ASP A 190 -3.02 12.26 0.15
CA ASP A 190 -3.87 11.50 -0.75
C ASP A 190 -5.33 11.59 -0.29
N ARG A 191 -6.24 11.70 -1.27
CA ARG A 191 -7.69 11.86 -1.03
C ARG A 191 -8.50 10.78 -1.77
N TYR A 192 -8.21 9.51 -1.51
CA TYR A 192 -8.88 8.39 -2.16
C TYR A 192 -10.32 8.17 -1.62
N PRO A 193 -11.31 7.89 -2.49
CA PRO A 193 -12.67 7.63 -2.04
C PRO A 193 -12.80 6.22 -1.44
N LEU A 194 -13.83 6.03 -0.61
CA LEU A 194 -14.37 4.72 -0.31
C LEU A 194 -15.22 4.23 -1.48
N LEU A 195 -15.31 2.91 -1.66
CA LEU A 195 -16.08 2.29 -2.75
C LEU A 195 -17.32 1.57 -2.25
N MET A 196 -18.36 1.61 -3.08
CA MET A 196 -19.53 0.74 -3.02
C MET A 196 -19.22 -0.61 -3.69
N TRP A 197 -20.10 -1.60 -3.52
CA TRP A 197 -19.92 -2.95 -4.08
C TRP A 197 -19.95 -3.00 -5.62
N ASN A 198 -20.66 -2.07 -6.24
CA ASN A 198 -20.66 -1.84 -7.69
C ASN A 198 -19.41 -1.05 -8.18
N MET A 199 -18.39 -0.88 -7.33
CA MET A 199 -17.15 -0.16 -7.61
C MET A 199 -17.32 1.35 -7.88
N THR A 200 -18.49 1.94 -7.58
CA THR A 200 -18.67 3.41 -7.58
C THR A 200 -18.19 4.03 -6.28
N ARG A 201 -18.00 5.35 -6.27
CA ARG A 201 -17.64 6.09 -5.06
C ARG A 201 -18.78 6.04 -4.04
N TYR A 202 -18.46 5.87 -2.76
CA TYR A 202 -19.39 6.09 -1.65
C TYR A 202 -19.50 7.59 -1.36
N LEU A 203 -20.70 8.15 -1.40
CA LEU A 203 -20.96 9.59 -1.28
C LEU A 203 -22.11 9.86 -0.30
N PRO A 204 -21.89 9.75 1.02
CA PRO A 204 -22.93 9.98 2.02
C PRO A 204 -23.35 11.46 2.11
N ASN A 205 -22.39 12.37 1.98
CA ASN A 205 -22.59 13.82 2.11
C ASN A 205 -21.95 14.59 0.94
N LYS A 206 -22.40 14.31 -0.30
CA LYS A 206 -22.04 15.04 -1.55
C LYS A 206 -20.63 15.65 -1.58
N GLU A 207 -19.63 14.80 -1.81
CA GLU A 207 -18.21 15.18 -2.00
C GLU A 207 -17.49 15.80 -0.80
N ASP A 208 -18.06 15.77 0.42
CA ASP A 208 -17.32 16.13 1.64
C ASP A 208 -16.42 14.97 2.16
N PRO A 209 -15.35 15.27 2.92
CA PRO A 209 -14.52 14.24 3.55
C PRO A 209 -15.32 13.34 4.51
N TYR A 210 -15.02 12.05 4.54
CA TYR A 210 -15.73 11.11 5.41
C TYR A 210 -15.46 11.37 6.88
N THR A 211 -16.54 11.48 7.65
CA THR A 211 -16.52 11.49 9.11
C THR A 211 -16.45 10.08 9.69
N LYS A 212 -16.23 9.96 11.01
CA LYS A 212 -16.40 8.69 11.73
C LYS A 212 -17.78 8.05 11.46
N VAL A 213 -18.85 8.86 11.50
CA VAL A 213 -20.22 8.38 11.27
C VAL A 213 -20.39 7.83 9.87
N ASP A 214 -19.82 8.49 8.86
CA ASP A 214 -19.86 8.04 7.47
C ASP A 214 -19.17 6.70 7.27
N ILE A 215 -18.00 6.52 7.91
CA ILE A 215 -17.24 5.27 7.88
C ILE A 215 -18.02 4.15 8.59
N GLU A 216 -18.59 4.42 9.76
CA GLU A 216 -19.40 3.44 10.49
C GLU A 216 -20.65 3.02 9.70
N ALA A 217 -21.29 3.95 9.00
CA ALA A 217 -22.40 3.64 8.10
C ALA A 217 -21.92 2.77 6.93
N TRP A 218 -20.82 3.16 6.28
CA TRP A 218 -20.24 2.41 5.16
C TRP A 218 -19.87 0.98 5.56
N LEU A 219 -19.31 0.76 6.75
CA LEU A 219 -18.90 -0.56 7.26
C LEU A 219 -20.09 -1.54 7.43
N LYS A 220 -21.30 -1.01 7.63
CA LYS A 220 -22.54 -1.80 7.79
C LYS A 220 -23.16 -2.21 6.45
N LEU A 221 -22.83 -1.54 5.35
CA LEU A 221 -23.41 -1.85 4.04
C LEU A 221 -23.00 -3.26 3.58
N THR A 222 -23.97 -4.14 3.33
CA THR A 222 -23.77 -5.46 2.73
C THR A 222 -24.01 -5.40 1.22
N GLY A 223 -23.37 -6.29 0.46
CA GLY A 223 -23.25 -6.18 -1.00
C GLY A 223 -23.87 -7.31 -1.78
N GLU A 224 -24.57 -8.23 -1.11
CA GLU A 224 -25.11 -9.43 -1.77
C GLU A 224 -26.37 -9.12 -2.61
N ASP A 225 -27.08 -8.01 -2.34
CA ASP A 225 -28.41 -7.75 -2.92
C ASP A 225 -28.46 -6.72 -4.07
N GLN A 226 -27.34 -6.14 -4.51
CA GLN A 226 -27.34 -5.07 -5.54
C GLN A 226 -26.51 -5.38 -6.80
N ALA A 227 -26.00 -6.61 -6.94
CA ALA A 227 -25.27 -7.03 -8.15
C ALA A 227 -26.19 -7.62 -9.25
N GLY A 228 -27.51 -7.47 -9.11
CA GLY A 228 -28.51 -8.15 -9.95
C GLY A 228 -29.61 -7.28 -10.55
N GLU A 229 -29.51 -5.95 -10.50
CA GLU A 229 -30.44 -5.05 -11.20
C GLU A 229 -29.64 -3.91 -11.83
N ASP A 230 -29.11 -4.19 -13.02
CA ASP A 230 -29.18 -3.35 -14.25
C ASP A 230 -28.41 -4.03 -15.40
#